data_AF-A0A4R4N8M1-F1
#
_entry.id   AF-A0A4R4N8M1-F1
#
_cell.length_a   1.000
_cell.length_b   1.000
_cell.length_c   1.000
_cell.angle_alpha   90.00
_cell.angle_beta   90.00
_cell.angle_gamma   90.00
#
_symmetry.space_group_name_H-M   'P 1'
#
loop_
_entity.id
_entity.type
_entity.pdbx_description
1 polymer ?
#
loop_
_entity_poly.entity_id
_entity_poly.type
_entity_poly.pdbx_seq_one_letter_code
_entity_poly.pdbx_strand_id
1 'polypeptide(L)'
;MDHTTIDYGDYAEYDRRQRDIEHHLLAAFLGGLAVGFMGMFVAGDGPGWLGRLYEPYVYLALSLAVGATASGFGWALVTTFLAAMSTLVSAMGASALRGDDVLGVAGDAAGANRTLALLVCLGLAAYVTRRNDVWGDLAAAALGAALIADVAGRAVPGLVESDHSFWPYPAVVIGLLSVALVLGLRRNAWGRVRALALAAMLSGLFSAGLAGGPAGVLPLPV
;
A
#
# COMPACT_ATOMS: atom_id res chain seq x y z
N MET A 1 29.21 21.68 39.25
CA MET A 1 28.82 20.32 38.82
C MET A 1 27.32 20.27 38.93
N ASP A 2 26.62 20.53 37.82
CA ASP A 2 25.16 20.44 37.79
C ASP A 2 24.76 18.97 37.83
N HIS A 3 24.09 18.58 38.91
CA HIS A 3 23.39 17.31 38.97
C HIS A 3 22.16 17.42 38.08
N THR A 4 22.25 16.88 36.86
CA THR A 4 21.07 16.56 36.06
C THR A 4 20.29 15.48 36.81
N THR A 5 19.33 15.90 37.63
CA THR A 5 18.32 15.02 38.21
C THR A 5 17.50 14.45 37.05
N ILE A 6 17.83 13.23 36.64
CA ILE A 6 17.03 12.52 35.65
C ILE A 6 15.67 12.24 36.31
N ASP A 7 14.62 12.85 35.77
CA ASP A 7 13.26 12.72 36.29
C ASP A 7 12.72 11.33 35.95
N TYR A 8 12.11 10.65 36.94
CA TYR A 8 11.44 9.37 36.72
C TYR A 8 10.30 9.48 35.69
N GLY A 9 9.74 10.67 35.47
CA GLY A 9 8.79 10.95 34.40
C GLY A 9 9.34 10.68 33.00
N ASP A 10 10.61 11.00 32.75
CA ASP A 10 11.24 10.82 31.43
C ASP A 10 11.43 9.34 31.09
N TYR A 11 11.74 8.50 32.08
CA TYR A 11 11.83 7.05 31.89
C TYR A 11 10.47 6.43 31.56
N ALA A 12 9.40 6.91 32.20
CA ALA A 12 8.04 6.41 31.94
C ALA A 12 7.55 6.80 30.54
N GLU A 13 7.90 7.98 30.04
CA GLU A 13 7.59 8.36 28.65
C GLU A 13 8.39 7.53 27.65
N TYR A 14 9.68 7.29 27.92
CA TYR A 14 10.53 6.47 27.06
C TYR A 14 10.01 5.02 26.93
N ASP A 15 9.64 4.41 28.06
CA ASP A 15 9.09 3.04 28.10
C ASP A 15 7.76 2.93 27.33
N ARG A 16 6.88 3.93 27.42
CA ARG A 16 5.65 3.97 26.62
C ARG A 16 5.95 4.02 25.12
N ARG A 17 6.84 4.92 24.69
CA ARG A 17 7.24 5.02 23.27
C ARG A 17 7.88 3.73 22.76
N GLN A 18 8.70 3.08 23.57
CA GLN A 18 9.34 1.83 23.20
C GLN A 18 8.30 0.72 23.00
N ARG A 19 7.35 0.55 23.92
CA ARG A 19 6.27 -0.43 23.76
C ARG A 19 5.41 -0.15 22.54
N ASP A 20 5.12 1.12 22.24
CA ASP A 20 4.34 1.47 21.05
C ASP A 20 5.08 1.07 19.76
N ILE A 21 6.40 1.25 19.72
CA ILE A 21 7.25 0.80 18.60
C ILE A 21 7.24 -0.73 18.50
N GLU A 22 7.40 -1.43 19.62
CA GLU A 22 7.38 -2.89 19.66
C GLU A 22 6.04 -3.46 19.18
N HIS A 23 4.91 -2.91 19.67
CA HIS A 23 3.58 -3.30 19.21
C HIS A 23 3.40 -3.01 17.72
N HIS A 24 3.91 -1.88 17.22
CA HIS A 24 3.81 -1.52 15.80
C HIS A 24 4.62 -2.46 14.91
N LEU A 25 5.82 -2.86 15.34
CA LEU A 25 6.63 -3.89 14.67
C LEU A 25 5.90 -5.23 14.61
N LEU A 26 5.36 -5.69 15.75
CA LEU A 26 4.62 -6.93 15.81
C LEU A 26 3.36 -6.88 14.95
N ALA A 27 2.62 -5.77 14.99
CA ALA A 27 1.42 -5.58 14.16
C ALA A 27 1.76 -5.57 12.66
N ALA A 28 2.85 -4.92 12.24
CA ALA A 28 3.30 -4.92 10.86
C ALA A 28 3.71 -6.33 10.40
N PHE A 29 4.47 -7.05 11.23
CA PHE A 29 4.89 -8.42 10.94
C PHE A 29 3.71 -9.37 10.84
N LEU A 30 2.86 -9.43 11.87
CA LEU A 30 1.67 -10.29 11.94
C LEU A 30 0.65 -9.91 10.86
N GLY A 31 0.49 -8.62 10.58
CA GLY A 31 -0.36 -8.12 9.51
C GLY A 31 0.09 -8.65 8.15
N GLY A 32 1.40 -8.60 7.86
CA GLY A 32 1.93 -9.18 6.63
C GLY A 32 1.80 -10.70 6.56
N LEU A 33 2.03 -11.43 7.66
CA LEU A 33 1.77 -12.88 7.70
C LEU A 33 0.30 -13.20 7.42
N ALA A 34 -0.63 -12.49 8.08
CA ALA A 34 -2.05 -12.69 7.90
C ALA A 34 -2.47 -12.41 6.44
N VAL A 35 -1.96 -11.34 5.83
CA VAL A 35 -2.23 -10.99 4.43
C VAL A 35 -1.61 -12.00 3.47
N GLY A 36 -0.39 -12.48 3.69
CA GLY A 36 0.18 -13.53 2.85
C GLY A 36 -0.62 -14.85 2.95
N PHE A 37 -1.00 -15.24 4.16
CA PHE A 37 -1.77 -16.46 4.40
C PHE A 37 -3.20 -16.38 3.88
N MET A 38 -3.86 -15.23 4.02
CA MET A 38 -5.23 -15.05 3.55
C MET A 38 -5.31 -15.07 2.01
N GLY A 39 -4.22 -14.70 1.32
CA GLY A 39 -4.09 -14.86 -0.14
C GLY A 39 -4.21 -16.31 -0.60
N MET A 40 -3.75 -17.26 0.23
CA MET A 40 -3.96 -18.69 0.01
C MET A 40 -5.46 -18.99 -0.15
N PHE A 41 -6.28 -18.69 0.86
CA PHE A 41 -7.70 -19.04 0.83
C PHE A 41 -8.44 -18.40 -0.35
N VAL A 42 -8.09 -17.15 -0.68
CA VAL A 42 -8.76 -16.43 -1.76
C VAL A 42 -8.38 -16.99 -3.14
N ALA A 43 -7.14 -17.43 -3.35
CA ALA A 43 -6.68 -18.01 -4.61
C ALA A 43 -7.19 -19.46 -4.86
N GLY A 44 -7.55 -20.20 -3.81
CA GLY A 44 -7.94 -21.61 -3.92
C GLY A 44 -9.45 -21.89 -3.98
N ASP A 45 -10.22 -21.24 -3.10
CA ASP A 45 -11.64 -21.57 -2.88
C ASP A 45 -12.57 -20.33 -2.92
N GLY A 46 -12.03 -19.17 -3.28
CA GLY A 46 -12.76 -17.90 -3.30
C GLY A 46 -13.54 -17.67 -4.61
N PRO A 47 -14.61 -16.85 -4.58
CA PRO A 47 -15.22 -16.34 -5.81
C PRO A 47 -14.17 -15.64 -6.67
N GLY A 48 -14.08 -15.93 -7.97
CA GLY A 48 -12.98 -15.45 -8.84
C GLY A 48 -12.83 -13.91 -8.98
N TRP A 49 -13.82 -13.13 -8.54
CA TRP A 49 -13.72 -11.66 -8.45
C TRP A 49 -12.97 -11.20 -7.18
N LEU A 50 -12.96 -12.02 -6.13
CA LEU A 50 -12.32 -11.75 -4.85
C LEU A 50 -10.79 -11.88 -4.96
N GLY A 51 -10.29 -12.84 -5.75
CA GLY A 51 -8.86 -12.95 -6.09
C GLY A 51 -8.31 -11.70 -6.78
N ARG A 52 -9.05 -11.14 -7.74
CA ARG A 52 -8.64 -9.93 -8.47
C ARG A 52 -8.66 -8.64 -7.65
N LEU A 53 -9.42 -8.62 -6.55
CA LEU A 53 -9.37 -7.55 -5.55
C LEU A 53 -8.23 -7.75 -4.55
N TYR A 54 -7.96 -9.02 -4.22
CA TYR A 54 -6.92 -9.39 -3.27
C TYR A 54 -5.53 -9.04 -3.80
N GLU A 55 -5.30 -9.39 -5.05
CA GLU A 55 -4.04 -9.30 -5.77
C GLU A 55 -4.18 -8.16 -6.81
N PRO A 56 -3.95 -6.87 -6.46
CA PRO A 56 -2.81 -6.32 -5.71
C PRO A 56 -3.17 -5.40 -4.52
N TYR A 57 -4.46 -5.13 -4.25
CA TYR A 57 -4.88 -4.00 -3.42
C TYR A 57 -4.73 -4.23 -1.91
N VAL A 58 -4.74 -5.49 -1.45
CA VAL A 58 -4.60 -5.79 -0.02
C VAL A 58 -3.17 -5.53 0.45
N TYR A 59 -2.18 -5.88 -0.38
CA TYR A 59 -0.77 -5.58 -0.11
C TYR A 59 -0.50 -4.07 -0.09
N LEU A 60 -1.10 -3.33 -1.03
CA LEU A 60 -1.03 -1.87 -1.07
C LEU A 60 -1.66 -1.26 0.19
N ALA A 61 -2.87 -1.70 0.56
CA ALA A 61 -3.57 -1.22 1.75
C ALA A 61 -2.77 -1.46 3.03
N LEU A 62 -2.18 -2.65 3.19
CA LEU A 62 -1.32 -2.97 4.32
C LEU A 62 -0.11 -2.02 4.39
N SER A 63 0.61 -1.84 3.27
CA SER A 63 1.78 -0.97 3.26
C SER A 63 1.43 0.49 3.58
N LEU A 64 0.32 0.98 3.01
CA LEU A 64 -0.19 2.32 3.30
C LEU A 64 -0.56 2.50 4.77
N ALA A 65 -1.25 1.51 5.37
CA ALA A 65 -1.66 1.56 6.76
C ALA A 65 -0.45 1.55 7.70
N VAL A 66 0.51 0.65 7.47
CA VAL A 66 1.74 0.52 8.28
C VAL A 66 2.61 1.77 8.15
N GLY A 67 2.76 2.30 6.93
CA GLY A 67 3.51 3.51 6.67
C GLY A 67 2.88 4.77 7.30
N ALA A 68 1.57 4.95 7.15
CA ALA A 68 0.86 6.11 7.70
C ALA A 68 0.81 6.14 9.24
N THR A 69 0.99 5.00 9.90
CA THR A 69 0.92 4.87 11.37
C THR A 69 2.29 4.86 12.05
N ALA A 70 3.38 4.68 11.29
CA ALA A 70 4.73 4.62 11.83
C ALA A 70 5.16 5.87 12.61
N SER A 71 5.82 5.68 13.76
CA SER A 71 6.24 6.74 14.70
C SER A 71 7.35 7.66 14.18
N GLY A 72 8.07 7.24 13.13
CA GLY A 72 9.16 8.01 12.52
C GLY A 72 9.55 7.45 11.15
N PHE A 73 10.37 8.19 10.40
CA PHE A 73 10.77 7.79 9.04
C PHE A 73 11.54 6.46 9.01
N GLY A 74 12.52 6.28 9.91
CA GLY A 74 13.26 5.02 10.02
C GLY A 74 12.34 3.85 10.38
N TRP A 75 11.38 4.07 11.27
CA TRP A 75 10.38 3.05 11.63
C TRP A 75 9.39 2.77 10.50
N ALA A 76 9.03 3.77 9.69
CA ALA A 76 8.21 3.58 8.50
C ALA A 76 8.91 2.65 7.51
N LEU A 77 10.21 2.88 7.26
CA LEU A 77 11.02 1.99 6.42
C LEU A 77 11.04 0.56 6.96
N VAL A 78 11.42 0.38 8.23
CA VAL A 78 11.55 -0.96 8.83
C VAL A 78 10.22 -1.69 8.87
N THR A 79 9.14 -1.06 9.32
CA THR A 79 7.84 -1.71 9.49
C THR A 79 7.18 -2.04 8.16
N THR A 80 7.30 -1.18 7.15
CA THR A 80 6.76 -1.45 5.80
C THR A 80 7.55 -2.55 5.09
N PHE A 81 8.89 -2.53 5.23
CA PHE A 81 9.73 -3.62 4.73
C PHE A 81 9.39 -4.95 5.42
N LEU A 82 9.25 -4.93 6.75
CA LEU A 82 8.92 -6.12 7.53
C LEU A 82 7.55 -6.69 7.14
N ALA A 83 6.54 -5.83 6.97
CA ALA A 83 5.21 -6.25 6.51
C ALA A 83 5.25 -6.84 5.09
N ALA A 84 5.99 -6.23 4.18
CA ALA A 84 6.12 -6.71 2.81
C ALA A 84 6.87 -8.05 2.75
N MET A 85 7.95 -8.19 3.51
CA MET A 85 8.72 -9.44 3.60
C MET A 85 7.93 -10.56 4.28
N SER A 86 7.23 -10.30 5.38
CA SER A 86 6.44 -11.34 6.05
C SER A 86 5.28 -11.82 5.18
N THR A 87 4.68 -10.92 4.40
CA THR A 87 3.71 -11.26 3.37
C THR A 87 4.31 -12.22 2.34
N LEU A 88 5.47 -11.87 1.77
CA LEU A 88 6.14 -12.71 0.77
C LEU A 88 6.48 -14.10 1.35
N VAL A 89 7.08 -14.14 2.54
CA VAL A 89 7.42 -15.40 3.21
C VAL A 89 6.17 -16.26 3.45
N SER A 90 5.07 -15.66 3.88
CA SER A 90 3.83 -16.40 4.10
C SER A 90 3.21 -16.89 2.80
N ALA A 91 3.28 -16.10 1.72
CA ALA A 91 2.81 -16.51 0.41
C ALA A 91 3.64 -17.69 -0.14
N MET A 92 4.97 -17.64 0.01
CA MET A 92 5.87 -18.73 -0.37
C MET A 92 5.63 -20.01 0.46
N GLY A 93 5.38 -19.84 1.76
CA GLY A 93 5.00 -20.96 2.63
C GLY A 93 3.67 -21.59 2.21
N ALA A 94 2.68 -20.76 1.89
CA ALA A 94 1.37 -21.21 1.43
C ALA A 94 1.42 -21.94 0.08
N SER A 95 2.18 -21.43 -0.89
CA SER A 95 2.36 -22.08 -2.19
C SER A 95 3.10 -23.41 -2.05
N ALA A 96 4.12 -23.48 -1.20
CA ALA A 96 4.84 -24.72 -0.91
C ALA A 96 3.92 -25.81 -0.31
N LEU A 97 2.94 -25.41 0.52
CA LEU A 97 1.95 -26.34 1.08
C LEU A 97 0.93 -26.85 0.04
N ARG A 98 0.68 -26.09 -1.03
CA ARG A 98 -0.21 -26.50 -2.14
C ARG A 98 0.49 -27.29 -3.23
N GLY A 99 1.83 -27.26 -3.26
CA GLY A 99 2.61 -27.83 -4.36
C GLY A 99 2.55 -26.98 -5.64
N ASP A 100 2.11 -25.71 -5.52
CA ASP A 100 2.08 -24.75 -6.62
C ASP A 100 3.43 -24.03 -6.75
N ASP A 101 3.70 -23.52 -7.95
CA ASP A 101 4.95 -22.82 -8.23
C ASP A 101 5.04 -21.52 -7.40
N VAL A 102 6.09 -21.42 -6.60
CA VAL A 102 6.26 -20.42 -5.52
C VAL A 102 6.35 -18.99 -6.06
N LEU A 103 6.72 -18.84 -7.34
CA LEU A 103 6.93 -17.55 -8.00
C LEU A 103 5.81 -17.15 -8.96
N GLY A 104 4.73 -17.94 -9.08
CA GLY A 104 3.69 -17.71 -10.09
C GLY A 104 3.14 -16.27 -10.14
N VAL A 105 3.00 -15.63 -8.98
CA VAL A 105 2.49 -14.25 -8.84
C VAL A 105 3.55 -13.18 -9.15
N ALA A 106 4.83 -13.46 -8.90
CA ALA A 106 5.91 -12.51 -9.14
C ALA A 106 6.56 -12.67 -10.52
N GLY A 107 6.29 -13.79 -11.20
CA GLY A 107 6.90 -14.20 -12.47
C GLY A 107 8.36 -14.63 -12.29
N ASP A 108 9.19 -13.80 -11.65
CA ASP A 108 10.59 -14.06 -11.34
C ASP A 108 11.06 -13.35 -10.05
N ALA A 109 12.28 -13.65 -9.61
CA ALA A 109 12.89 -13.01 -8.45
C ALA A 109 13.06 -11.48 -8.62
N ALA A 110 13.21 -11.00 -9.86
CA ALA A 110 13.33 -9.57 -10.13
C ALA A 110 11.99 -8.85 -9.94
N GLY A 111 10.87 -9.46 -10.32
CA GLY A 111 9.51 -9.00 -10.10
C GLY A 111 9.18 -8.92 -8.63
N ALA A 112 9.50 -9.96 -7.84
CA ALA A 112 9.34 -9.94 -6.39
C ALA A 112 10.10 -8.76 -5.75
N ASN A 113 11.35 -8.53 -6.17
CA ASN A 113 12.16 -7.42 -5.67
C ASN A 113 11.57 -6.05 -6.06
N ARG A 114 11.04 -5.90 -7.28
CA ARG A 114 10.35 -4.67 -7.70
C ARG A 114 9.10 -4.43 -6.87
N THR A 115 8.28 -5.45 -6.63
CA THR A 115 7.06 -5.35 -5.82
C THR A 115 7.39 -4.97 -4.38
N LEU A 116 8.41 -5.60 -3.78
CA LEU A 116 8.90 -5.21 -2.45
C LEU A 116 9.33 -3.74 -2.41
N ALA A 117 10.14 -3.30 -3.39
CA ALA A 117 10.60 -1.92 -3.47
C ALA A 117 9.42 -0.93 -3.60
N LEU A 118 8.44 -1.26 -4.45
CA LEU A 118 7.23 -0.46 -4.63
C LEU A 118 6.42 -0.38 -3.34
N LEU A 119 6.19 -1.50 -2.65
CA LEU A 119 5.47 -1.53 -1.37
C LEU A 119 6.16 -0.67 -0.33
N VAL A 120 7.49 -0.78 -0.18
CA VAL A 120 8.26 0.04 0.77
C VAL A 120 8.15 1.53 0.42
N CYS A 121 8.36 1.89 -0.86
CA CYS A 121 8.23 3.27 -1.32
C CYS A 121 6.82 3.84 -1.06
N LEU A 122 5.79 3.01 -1.26
CA LEU A 122 4.40 3.40 -1.01
C LEU A 122 4.14 3.65 0.48
N GLY A 123 4.67 2.81 1.36
CA GLY A 123 4.59 2.98 2.80
C GLY A 123 5.33 4.23 3.28
N LEU A 124 6.50 4.52 2.69
CA LEU A 124 7.20 5.79 2.95
C LEU A 124 6.41 7.01 2.45
N ALA A 125 5.81 6.93 1.27
CA ALA A 125 4.92 7.99 0.76
C ALA A 125 3.70 8.19 1.68
N ALA A 126 3.13 7.11 2.20
CA ALA A 126 2.03 7.16 3.18
C ALA A 126 2.47 7.86 4.47
N TYR A 127 3.70 7.63 4.94
CA TYR A 127 4.25 8.34 6.10
C TYR A 127 4.34 9.86 5.86
N VAL A 128 4.70 10.30 4.65
CA VAL A 128 4.79 11.72 4.28
C VAL A 128 3.42 12.42 4.36
N THR A 129 2.31 11.71 4.16
CA THR A 129 0.95 12.29 4.23
C THR A 129 0.58 12.84 5.61
N ARG A 130 1.27 12.39 6.66
CA ARG A 130 1.09 12.89 8.04
C ARG A 130 1.51 14.35 8.20
N ARG A 131 2.35 14.88 7.29
CA ARG A 131 2.75 16.30 7.34
C ARG A 131 1.56 17.19 7.00
N ASN A 132 1.30 18.22 7.80
CA ASN A 132 0.20 19.18 7.54
C ASN A 132 0.51 20.22 6.45
N ASP A 133 1.56 20.00 5.65
CA ASP A 133 2.02 20.90 4.60
C ASP A 133 1.56 20.43 3.21
N VAL A 134 1.97 21.19 2.19
CA VAL A 134 1.68 20.93 0.77
C VAL A 134 2.28 19.60 0.32
N TRP A 135 3.40 19.17 0.91
CA TRP A 135 4.03 17.89 0.60
C TRP A 135 3.15 16.70 1.06
N GLY A 136 2.50 16.82 2.21
CA GLY A 136 1.50 15.84 2.66
C GLY A 136 0.26 15.78 1.76
N ASP A 137 -0.21 16.93 1.24
CA ASP A 137 -1.30 16.98 0.26
C ASP A 137 -0.90 16.30 -1.07
N LEU A 138 0.31 16.59 -1.55
CA LEU A 138 0.82 16.04 -2.82
C LEU A 138 1.07 14.52 -2.72
N ALA A 139 1.60 14.03 -1.60
CA ALA A 139 1.76 12.60 -1.35
C ALA A 139 0.41 11.86 -1.32
N ALA A 140 -0.59 12.41 -0.63
CA ALA A 140 -1.93 11.83 -0.60
C ALA A 140 -2.59 11.84 -2.00
N ALA A 141 -2.41 12.93 -2.75
CA ALA A 141 -2.89 13.05 -4.11
C ALA A 141 -2.21 12.07 -5.08
N ALA A 142 -0.89 11.89 -4.99
CA ALA A 142 -0.14 10.96 -5.82
C ALA A 142 -0.55 9.51 -5.57
N LEU A 143 -0.73 9.12 -4.30
CA LEU A 143 -1.20 7.79 -3.92
C LEU A 143 -2.62 7.52 -4.44
N GLY A 144 -3.54 8.47 -4.26
CA GLY A 144 -4.90 8.37 -4.78
C GLY A 144 -4.95 8.34 -6.31
N ALA A 145 -4.17 9.18 -6.98
CA ALA A 145 -4.11 9.25 -8.44
C ALA A 145 -3.58 7.95 -9.06
N ALA A 146 -2.55 7.35 -8.46
CA ALA A 146 -1.99 6.08 -8.93
C ALA A 146 -3.04 4.96 -8.88
N LEU A 147 -3.80 4.85 -7.79
CA LEU A 147 -4.87 3.85 -7.66
C LEU A 147 -6.03 4.10 -8.63
N ILE A 148 -6.46 5.36 -8.79
CA ILE A 148 -7.55 5.69 -9.71
C ILE A 148 -7.13 5.45 -11.16
N ALA A 149 -5.88 5.79 -11.52
CA ALA A 149 -5.34 5.55 -12.86
C ALA A 149 -5.21 4.04 -13.17
N ASP A 150 -4.78 3.22 -12.20
CA ASP A 150 -4.74 1.77 -12.34
C ASP A 150 -6.15 1.18 -12.55
N VAL A 151 -7.13 1.59 -11.74
CA VAL A 151 -8.53 1.17 -11.91
C VAL A 151 -9.08 1.59 -13.26
N ALA A 152 -8.82 2.83 -13.70
CA ALA A 152 -9.27 3.31 -15.00
C ALA A 152 -8.63 2.53 -16.16
N GLY A 153 -7.34 2.20 -16.05
CA GLY A 153 -6.62 1.40 -17.04
C GLY A 153 -7.18 -0.01 -17.20
N ARG A 154 -7.57 -0.66 -16.09
CA ARG A 154 -8.15 -2.01 -16.09
C ARG A 154 -9.61 -2.02 -16.52
N ALA A 155 -10.37 -0.98 -16.17
CA ALA A 155 -11.82 -0.89 -16.38
C ALA A 155 -12.25 -0.38 -17.76
N VAL A 156 -11.46 0.49 -18.39
CA VAL A 156 -11.87 1.15 -19.63
C VAL A 156 -11.36 0.36 -20.85
N PRO A 157 -12.26 -0.21 -21.68
CA PRO A 157 -11.86 -0.91 -22.90
C PRO A 157 -11.14 0.05 -23.86
N GLY A 158 -9.92 -0.33 -24.28
CA GLY A 158 -9.07 0.48 -25.18
C GLY A 158 -7.79 1.05 -24.56
N LEU A 159 -7.56 0.83 -23.26
CA LEU A 159 -6.27 1.09 -22.60
C LEU A 159 -5.41 -0.19 -22.53
N VAL A 160 -4.10 -0.02 -22.32
CA VAL A 160 -3.03 -1.04 -22.50
C VAL A 160 -3.23 -2.35 -21.72
N GLU A 161 -4.10 -2.39 -20.70
CA GLU A 161 -4.36 -3.57 -19.86
C GLU A 161 -5.86 -3.76 -19.49
N SER A 162 -6.78 -3.51 -20.42
CA SER A 162 -8.22 -3.62 -20.13
C SER A 162 -8.68 -5.07 -19.90
N ASP A 163 -9.12 -5.42 -18.68
CA ASP A 163 -9.81 -6.68 -18.36
C ASP A 163 -11.33 -6.42 -18.26
N HIS A 164 -12.08 -6.89 -19.25
CA HIS A 164 -13.54 -6.69 -19.32
C HIS A 164 -14.28 -7.24 -18.10
N SER A 165 -13.72 -8.25 -17.44
CA SER A 165 -14.36 -8.88 -16.28
C SER A 165 -14.05 -8.14 -14.97
N PHE A 166 -13.24 -7.08 -14.99
CA PHE A 166 -13.01 -6.15 -13.89
C PHE A 166 -14.12 -5.09 -13.75
N TRP A 167 -14.93 -4.94 -14.78
CA TRP A 167 -16.10 -4.05 -14.81
C TRP A 167 -17.39 -4.83 -14.48
N PRO A 168 -18.34 -4.27 -13.70
CA PRO A 168 -18.32 -2.98 -13.01
C PRO A 168 -17.94 -3.05 -11.52
N TYR A 169 -18.12 -4.20 -10.87
CA TYR A 169 -18.10 -4.29 -9.40
C TYR A 169 -16.71 -4.04 -8.79
N PRO A 170 -15.62 -4.69 -9.22
CA PRO A 170 -14.27 -4.41 -8.71
C PRO A 170 -13.87 -2.94 -8.86
N ALA A 171 -14.12 -2.35 -10.03
CA ALA A 171 -13.78 -0.96 -10.33
C ALA A 171 -14.46 0.04 -9.38
N VAL A 172 -15.75 -0.15 -9.08
CA VAL A 172 -16.48 0.72 -8.15
C VAL A 172 -15.94 0.61 -6.73
N VAL A 173 -15.64 -0.62 -6.27
CA VAL A 173 -15.13 -0.87 -4.92
C VAL A 173 -13.77 -0.19 -4.72
N ILE A 174 -12.83 -0.38 -5.67
CA ILE A 174 -11.49 0.20 -5.55
C ILE A 174 -11.51 1.71 -5.76
N GLY A 175 -12.35 2.21 -6.66
CA GLY A 175 -12.56 3.65 -6.83
C GLY A 175 -13.04 4.31 -5.53
N LEU A 176 -14.02 3.70 -4.86
CA LEU A 176 -14.49 4.18 -3.55
C LEU A 176 -13.42 4.08 -2.47
N LEU A 177 -12.67 2.97 -2.41
CA LEU A 177 -11.57 2.80 -1.46
C LEU A 177 -10.46 3.83 -1.68
N SER A 178 -10.17 4.17 -2.93
CA SER A 178 -9.16 5.19 -3.27
C SER A 178 -9.59 6.58 -2.80
N VAL A 179 -10.87 6.92 -2.97
CA VAL A 179 -11.43 8.18 -2.45
C VAL A 179 -11.41 8.17 -0.90
N ALA A 180 -11.84 7.06 -0.28
CA ALA A 180 -11.83 6.90 1.16
C ALA A 180 -10.39 7.00 1.74
N LEU A 181 -9.40 6.46 1.03
CA LEU A 181 -7.99 6.55 1.38
C LEU A 181 -7.53 8.01 1.40
N VAL A 182 -7.79 8.78 0.34
CA VAL A 182 -7.42 10.22 0.28
C VAL A 182 -8.08 11.00 1.41
N LEU A 183 -9.35 10.69 1.71
CA LEU A 183 -10.08 11.31 2.82
C LEU A 183 -9.54 10.90 4.20
N GLY A 184 -9.11 9.66 4.36
CA GLY A 184 -8.56 9.11 5.60
C GLY A 184 -7.15 9.61 5.90
N LEU A 185 -6.31 9.79 4.88
CA LEU A 185 -4.93 10.27 5.02
C LEU A 185 -4.86 11.75 5.43
N ARG A 186 -5.91 12.54 5.20
CA ARG A 186 -5.96 13.96 5.59
C ARG A 186 -6.97 14.20 6.71
N ARG A 187 -6.51 14.87 7.78
CA ARG A 187 -7.36 15.31 8.89
C ARG A 187 -8.07 16.64 8.62
N ASN A 188 -7.51 17.52 7.77
CA ASN A 188 -8.05 18.86 7.51
C ASN A 188 -9.01 18.85 6.30
N ALA A 189 -10.21 19.43 6.44
CA ALA A 189 -11.24 19.48 5.41
C ALA A 189 -10.75 20.18 4.11
N TRP A 190 -10.00 21.28 4.24
CA TRP A 190 -9.42 21.97 3.08
C TRP A 190 -8.29 21.17 2.42
N GLY A 191 -7.50 20.42 3.20
CA GLY A 191 -6.49 19.50 2.68
C GLY A 191 -7.11 18.33 1.91
N ARG A 192 -8.25 17.81 2.38
CA ARG A 192 -9.02 16.76 1.68
C ARG A 192 -9.47 17.22 0.29
N VAL A 193 -10.06 18.42 0.19
CA VAL A 193 -10.53 18.96 -1.10
C VAL A 193 -9.37 19.17 -2.07
N ARG A 194 -8.25 19.76 -1.59
CA ARG A 194 -7.05 19.95 -2.43
C ARG A 194 -6.44 18.62 -2.88
N ALA A 195 -6.34 17.65 -1.97
CA ALA A 195 -5.81 16.33 -2.29
C ALA A 195 -6.70 15.58 -3.30
N LEU A 196 -8.03 15.67 -3.18
CA LEU A 196 -8.96 15.09 -4.16
C LEU A 196 -8.87 15.77 -5.53
N ALA A 197 -8.80 17.11 -5.57
CA ALA A 197 -8.66 17.85 -6.82
C ALA A 197 -7.33 17.52 -7.53
N LEU A 198 -6.24 17.45 -6.77
CA LEU A 198 -4.93 17.04 -7.29
C LEU A 198 -4.93 15.56 -7.73
N ALA A 199 -5.59 14.67 -6.98
CA ALA A 199 -5.72 13.26 -7.34
C ALA A 199 -6.48 13.09 -8.66
N ALA A 200 -7.57 13.82 -8.85
CA ALA A 200 -8.33 13.80 -10.10
C ALA A 200 -7.50 14.34 -11.28
N MET A 201 -6.78 15.44 -11.09
CA MET A 201 -5.93 16.03 -12.11
C MET A 201 -4.76 15.12 -12.48
N LEU A 202 -4.06 14.57 -11.49
CA LEU A 202 -2.94 13.64 -11.68
C LEU A 202 -3.42 12.34 -12.31
N SER A 203 -4.57 11.80 -11.91
CA SER A 203 -5.13 10.60 -12.52
C SER A 203 -5.45 10.81 -13.99
N GLY A 204 -6.03 11.96 -14.35
CA GLY A 204 -6.24 12.35 -15.74
C GLY A 204 -4.92 12.46 -16.51
N LEU A 205 -3.89 13.04 -15.89
CA LEU A 205 -2.55 13.15 -16.50
C LEU A 205 -1.86 11.80 -16.66
N PHE A 206 -1.94 10.90 -15.67
CA PHE A 206 -1.42 9.54 -15.75
C PHE A 206 -2.12 8.75 -16.85
N SER A 207 -3.44 8.85 -16.93
CA SER A 207 -4.24 8.16 -17.96
C SER A 207 -3.95 8.70 -19.36
N ALA A 208 -3.79 10.02 -19.52
CA ALA A 208 -3.43 10.64 -20.79
C ALA A 208 -1.97 10.39 -21.20
N GLY A 209 -1.05 10.39 -20.22
CA GLY A 209 0.37 10.09 -20.44
C GLY A 209 0.62 8.63 -20.81
N LEU A 210 -0.14 7.70 -20.22
CA LEU A 210 -0.11 6.27 -20.58
C LEU A 210 -0.74 6.00 -21.95
N ALA A 211 -1.68 6.83 -22.41
CA ALA A 211 -2.22 6.75 -23.77
C ALA A 211 -1.24 7.24 -24.86
N GLY A 212 -0.18 7.98 -24.48
CA GLY A 212 0.82 8.52 -25.41
C GLY A 212 2.25 7.97 -25.25
N GLY A 213 2.53 7.20 -24.19
CA GLY A 213 3.84 6.61 -23.92
C GLY A 213 3.99 5.18 -24.46
N PRO A 214 5.21 4.73 -24.83
CA PRO A 214 5.44 3.31 -25.11
C PRO A 214 5.04 2.51 -23.86
N ALA A 215 4.19 1.50 -24.07
CA ALA A 215 3.61 0.63 -23.05
C ALA A 215 4.64 0.17 -22.00
N GLY A 216 4.24 0.17 -20.72
CA GLY A 216 4.90 -0.61 -19.67
C GLY A 216 5.68 0.16 -18.60
N VAL A 217 5.09 1.19 -17.96
CA VAL A 217 5.71 1.82 -16.76
C VAL A 217 5.26 1.16 -15.45
N LEU A 218 4.20 0.34 -15.45
CA LEU A 218 3.85 -0.50 -14.31
C LEU A 218 3.45 -1.89 -14.82
N PRO A 219 4.38 -2.87 -14.82
CA PRO A 219 3.99 -4.26 -14.97
C PRO A 219 3.44 -4.70 -13.62
N LEU A 220 2.15 -4.49 -13.40
CA LEU A 220 1.46 -5.27 -12.36
C LEU A 220 1.24 -6.67 -12.98
N PRO A 221 1.73 -7.75 -12.36
CA PRO A 221 1.49 -9.08 -12.87
C PRO A 221 -0.02 -9.35 -12.93
N VAL A 222 -0.45 -9.89 -14.07
CA VAL A 222 -1.79 -10.43 -14.33
C VAL A 222 -1.91 -11.80 -13.67
#